data_AF-A0A6C0H3D2-F1
#
_entry.id   AF-A0A6C0H3D2-F1
#
_cell.length_a   1.000
_cell.length_b   1.000
_cell.length_c   1.000
_cell.angle_alpha   90.00
_cell.angle_beta   90.00
_cell.angle_gamma   90.00
#
_symmetry.space_group_name_H-M   'P 1'
#
loop_
_entity.id
_entity.type
_entity.pdbx_description
1 polymer ?
#
loop_
_entity_poly.entity_id
_entity_poly.type
_entity_poly.pdbx_seq_one_letter_code
_entity_poly.pdbx_strand_id
1 'polypeptide(L)'
;MLFECEFCKKTYSSKSNLTYHKKTTKSCLALRENVQLEQYKCSYCEYYSENKNNTKKHETTCKCKLKPKSYEILFRDYENAMKIIEDLKIQNKDLQDRIQSLAEKAISKPSNTSTLTQNTSNQIINNMMPITDAHLQEHVQNLNPLHVQNGASGYAKYALEFPLKDMIVCTDFQRRNCKYKDENGNVVSDPEMTKITKRLFSAIKERNEELINEYSAELQAKWRSINESGNTGMDQEECDDFASQTNVALEFVMDVLSQKRQASEMADGMRPNLFYEFIRELAAGCYRSEK
;
A
#
# COMPACT_ATOMS: atom_id res chain seq x y z
N MET A 1 22.54 -69.84 7.57
CA MET A 1 23.25 -69.76 6.26
C MET A 1 22.92 -68.41 5.64
N LEU A 2 23.92 -67.61 5.28
CA LEU A 2 23.73 -66.32 4.59
C LEU A 2 23.83 -66.54 3.08
N PHE A 3 22.99 -65.85 2.31
CA PHE A 3 22.94 -65.96 0.86
C PHE A 3 23.45 -64.68 0.23
N GLU A 4 24.51 -64.75 -0.57
CA GLU A 4 25.16 -63.59 -1.17
C GLU A 4 24.69 -63.33 -2.61
N CYS A 5 24.50 -62.06 -2.96
CA CYS A 5 24.22 -61.66 -4.33
C CYS A 5 25.50 -61.61 -5.17
N GLU A 6 25.54 -62.36 -6.26
CA GLU A 6 26.71 -62.41 -7.15
C GLU A 6 27.03 -61.06 -7.83
N PHE A 7 26.02 -60.20 -8.01
CA PHE A 7 26.14 -58.92 -8.72
C PHE A 7 26.57 -57.77 -7.80
N CYS A 8 25.97 -57.63 -6.61
CA CYS A 8 26.25 -56.50 -5.70
C CYS A 8 26.89 -56.91 -4.36
N LYS A 9 27.19 -58.20 -4.16
CA LYS A 9 27.85 -58.76 -2.97
C LYS A 9 27.11 -58.54 -1.65
N LYS A 10 25.85 -58.10 -1.67
CA LYS A 10 25.00 -58.01 -0.47
C LYS A 10 24.58 -59.39 0.01
N THR A 11 24.58 -59.57 1.33
CA THR A 11 24.17 -60.81 2.00
C THR A 11 22.74 -60.72 2.51
N TYR A 12 22.03 -61.84 2.43
CA TYR A 12 20.63 -61.97 2.81
C TYR A 12 20.45 -63.15 3.76
N SER A 13 19.54 -62.98 4.72
CA SER A 13 19.20 -64.01 5.72
C SER A 13 18.40 -65.19 5.16
N SER A 14 17.81 -65.05 3.96
CA SER A 14 17.01 -66.09 3.32
C SER A 14 17.17 -66.11 1.80
N LYS A 15 16.97 -67.30 1.22
CA LYS A 15 17.02 -67.51 -0.23
C LYS A 15 15.93 -66.72 -0.96
N SER A 16 14.74 -66.63 -0.38
CA SER A 16 13.61 -65.85 -0.92
C SER A 16 13.94 -64.36 -1.04
N ASN A 17 14.60 -63.78 -0.03
CA ASN A 17 15.01 -62.38 -0.05
C ASN A 17 16.09 -62.12 -1.11
N LEU A 18 17.06 -63.04 -1.24
CA LEU A 18 18.04 -62.98 -2.33
C LEU A 18 17.36 -63.05 -3.71
N THR A 19 16.39 -63.96 -3.90
CA THR A 19 15.65 -64.09 -5.16
C THR A 19 14.85 -62.82 -5.47
N TYR A 20 14.16 -62.24 -4.48
CA TYR A 20 13.42 -61.00 -4.65
C TYR A 20 14.35 -59.83 -5.00
N HIS A 21 15.49 -59.72 -4.30
CA HIS A 21 16.51 -58.70 -4.57
C HIS A 21 17.05 -58.81 -6.00
N LYS A 22 17.42 -60.03 -6.46
CA LYS A 22 17.89 -60.27 -7.83
C LYS A 22 16.84 -59.89 -8.89
N LYS A 23 15.54 -60.05 -8.60
CA LYS A 23 14.44 -59.74 -9.54
C LYS A 23 14.07 -58.26 -9.60
N THR A 24 14.24 -57.52 -8.52
CA THR A 24 13.67 -56.16 -8.38
C THR A 24 14.72 -55.05 -8.29
N THR A 25 15.96 -55.38 -7.94
CA THR A 25 16.98 -54.37 -7.73
C THR A 25 17.60 -53.95 -9.05
N LYS A 26 17.24 -52.74 -9.50
CA LYS A 26 17.68 -52.16 -10.78
C LYS A 26 19.20 -52.23 -11.00
N SER A 27 20.01 -51.98 -9.98
CA SER A 27 21.47 -52.06 -10.10
C SER A 27 21.98 -53.49 -10.36
N CYS A 28 21.35 -54.52 -9.79
CA CYS A 28 21.70 -55.91 -10.07
C CYS A 28 21.20 -56.36 -11.45
N LEU A 29 20.05 -55.86 -11.90
CA LEU A 29 19.53 -56.10 -13.25
C LEU A 29 20.44 -55.47 -14.31
N ALA A 30 20.88 -54.23 -14.08
CA ALA A 30 21.82 -53.52 -14.95
C ALA A 30 23.19 -54.20 -15.05
N LEU A 31 23.72 -54.68 -13.91
CA LEU A 31 24.97 -55.46 -13.87
C LEU A 31 24.83 -56.82 -14.56
N ARG A 32 23.64 -57.44 -14.53
CA ARG A 32 23.34 -58.69 -15.23
C ARG A 32 23.24 -58.50 -16.74
N GLU A 33 22.64 -57.41 -17.19
CA GLU A 33 22.37 -57.15 -18.62
C GLU A 33 23.44 -56.26 -19.27
N ASN A 34 24.43 -55.78 -18.50
CA ASN A 34 25.49 -54.87 -18.94
C ASN A 34 24.93 -53.57 -19.55
N VAL A 35 23.79 -53.10 -19.03
CA VAL A 35 23.06 -51.92 -19.52
C VAL A 35 23.36 -50.72 -18.62
N GLN A 36 23.64 -49.56 -19.23
CA GLN A 36 23.70 -48.30 -18.48
C GLN A 36 22.31 -47.93 -17.98
N LEU A 37 22.17 -47.74 -16.67
CA LEU A 37 20.92 -47.26 -16.09
C LEU A 37 20.70 -45.79 -16.47
N GLU A 38 19.50 -45.50 -16.97
CA GLU A 38 19.07 -44.13 -17.23
C GLU A 38 19.03 -43.35 -15.90
N GLN A 39 19.85 -42.30 -15.81
CA GLN A 39 19.95 -41.45 -14.63
C GLN A 39 19.15 -40.16 -14.84
N TYR A 40 18.39 -39.77 -13.82
CA TYR A 40 17.64 -38.52 -13.79
C TYR A 40 18.46 -37.43 -13.10
N LYS A 41 18.92 -36.46 -13.90
CA LYS A 41 19.67 -35.29 -13.42
C LYS A 41 18.72 -34.26 -12.79
N CYS A 42 19.15 -33.65 -11.68
CA CYS A 42 18.47 -32.50 -11.08
C CYS A 42 18.53 -31.29 -12.02
N SER A 43 17.43 -30.54 -12.12
CA SER A 43 17.35 -29.34 -12.97
C SER A 43 18.27 -28.19 -12.49
N TYR A 44 18.71 -28.21 -11.23
CA TYR A 44 19.39 -27.08 -10.59
C TYR A 44 20.86 -27.33 -10.21
N CYS A 45 21.32 -28.58 -10.21
CA CYS A 45 22.68 -28.96 -9.84
C CYS A 45 23.15 -30.25 -10.53
N GLU A 46 24.37 -30.68 -10.24
CA GLU A 46 24.96 -31.92 -10.79
C GLU A 46 24.62 -33.18 -9.98
N TYR A 47 23.48 -33.17 -9.29
CA TYR A 47 22.97 -34.37 -8.63
C TYR A 47 22.26 -35.30 -9.63
N TYR A 48 22.55 -36.60 -9.53
CA TYR A 48 21.96 -37.66 -10.36
C TYR A 48 21.31 -38.73 -9.49
N SER A 49 20.21 -39.30 -9.96
CA SER A 49 19.53 -40.40 -9.28
C SER A 49 18.93 -41.40 -10.28
N GLU A 50 18.92 -42.67 -9.92
CA GLU A 50 18.32 -43.77 -10.70
C GLU A 50 16.77 -43.77 -10.65
N ASN A 51 16.18 -42.89 -9.84
CA ASN A 51 14.74 -42.78 -9.67
C ASN A 51 14.28 -41.32 -9.79
N LYS A 52 13.33 -41.08 -10.69
CA LYS A 52 12.66 -39.80 -10.92
C LYS A 52 12.05 -39.22 -9.65
N ASN A 53 11.50 -40.05 -8.76
CA ASN A 53 10.91 -39.59 -7.50
C ASN A 53 11.96 -39.05 -6.52
N ASN A 54 13.16 -39.62 -6.51
CA ASN A 54 14.25 -39.13 -5.68
C ASN A 54 14.81 -37.81 -6.23
N THR A 55 14.89 -37.67 -7.56
CA THR A 55 15.27 -36.40 -8.21
C THR A 55 14.27 -35.30 -7.88
N LYS A 56 12.95 -35.57 -7.97
CA LYS A 56 11.91 -34.60 -7.58
C LYS A 56 12.00 -34.21 -6.10
N LYS A 57 12.19 -35.17 -5.20
CA LYS A 57 12.39 -34.87 -3.76
C LYS A 57 13.62 -34.00 -3.55
N HIS A 58 14.73 -34.34 -4.20
CA HIS A 58 15.94 -33.52 -4.17
C HIS A 58 15.68 -32.10 -4.67
N GLU A 59 14.97 -31.92 -5.80
CA GLU A 59 14.62 -30.61 -6.37
C GLU A 59 13.83 -29.72 -5.39
N THR A 60 12.94 -30.30 -4.57
CA THR A 60 12.20 -29.53 -3.55
C THR A 60 13.09 -28.98 -2.44
N THR A 61 14.23 -29.63 -2.17
CA THR A 61 15.18 -29.25 -1.11
C THR A 61 16.52 -28.77 -1.67
N CYS A 62 16.63 -28.58 -2.98
CA CYS A 62 17.89 -28.31 -3.65
C CYS A 62 18.33 -26.87 -3.31
N LYS A 63 19.42 -26.72 -2.56
CA LYS A 63 19.98 -25.41 -2.21
C LYS A 63 20.37 -24.59 -3.46
N CYS A 64 20.68 -25.28 -4.57
CA CYS A 64 20.97 -24.65 -5.86
C CYS A 64 19.73 -24.16 -6.61
N LYS A 65 18.50 -24.40 -6.11
CA LYS A 65 17.28 -23.78 -6.63
C LYS A 65 17.26 -22.26 -6.39
N LEU A 66 18.01 -21.80 -5.38
CA LEU A 66 18.29 -20.41 -5.11
C LEU A 66 19.51 -19.95 -5.93
N LYS A 67 19.46 -20.02 -7.27
CA LYS A 67 20.47 -19.31 -8.06
C LYS A 67 20.13 -17.81 -8.04
N PRO A 68 21.12 -16.92 -7.84
CA PRO A 68 20.89 -15.49 -8.00
C PRO A 68 20.39 -15.20 -9.42
N LYS A 69 19.63 -14.11 -9.59
CA LYS A 69 19.22 -13.57 -10.90
C LYS A 69 20.38 -13.69 -11.90
N SER A 70 20.07 -14.02 -13.15
CA SER A 70 21.12 -14.12 -14.19
C SER A 70 21.94 -12.82 -14.21
N TYR A 71 23.24 -12.94 -14.46
CA TYR A 71 24.18 -11.81 -14.41
C TYR A 71 23.73 -10.66 -15.35
N GLU A 72 23.08 -10.98 -16.46
CA GLU A 72 22.47 -10.02 -17.40
C GLU A 72 21.32 -9.23 -16.77
N ILE A 73 20.44 -9.86 -16.00
CA ILE A 73 19.35 -9.16 -15.30
C ILE A 73 19.93 -8.25 -14.23
N LEU A 74 20.93 -8.72 -13.48
CA LEU A 74 21.59 -7.92 -12.45
C LEU A 74 22.32 -6.69 -13.06
N PHE A 75 22.97 -6.88 -14.21
CA PHE A 75 23.64 -5.79 -14.92
C PHE A 75 22.64 -4.74 -15.42
N ARG A 76 21.50 -5.18 -15.99
CA ARG A 76 20.42 -4.29 -16.42
C ARG A 76 19.78 -3.52 -15.26
N ASP A 77 19.55 -4.19 -14.13
CA ASP A 77 19.03 -3.55 -12.92
C ASP A 77 20.03 -2.47 -12.41
N TYR A 78 21.34 -2.75 -12.49
CA TYR A 78 22.39 -1.80 -12.12
C TYR A 78 22.44 -0.58 -13.05
N GLU A 79 22.37 -0.78 -14.37
CA GLU A 79 22.32 0.32 -15.35
C GLU A 79 21.08 1.21 -15.15
N ASN A 80 19.92 0.60 -14.90
CA ASN A 80 18.70 1.34 -14.62
C ASN A 80 18.83 2.16 -13.33
N ALA A 81 19.38 1.59 -12.26
CA ALA A 81 19.61 2.29 -11.01
C ALA A 81 20.58 3.47 -11.20
N MET A 82 21.65 3.29 -11.98
CA MET A 82 22.60 4.37 -12.30
C MET A 82 21.93 5.52 -13.05
N LYS A 83 21.04 5.21 -14.00
CA LYS A 83 20.29 6.24 -14.73
C LYS A 83 19.34 7.03 -13.82
N ILE A 84 18.63 6.34 -12.94
CA ILE A 84 17.74 6.98 -11.95
C ILE A 84 18.53 7.90 -11.01
N ILE A 85 19.72 7.46 -10.55
CA ILE A 85 20.58 8.28 -9.69
C ILE A 85 21.03 9.56 -10.41
N GLU A 86 21.35 9.47 -11.70
CA GLU A 86 21.75 10.63 -12.49
C GLU A 86 20.60 11.62 -12.68
N ASP A 87 19.40 11.12 -13.00
CA ASP A 87 18.19 11.96 -13.11
C ASP A 87 17.87 12.67 -11.78
N LEU A 88 18.00 11.96 -10.65
CA LEU A 88 17.80 12.53 -9.31
C LEU A 88 18.84 13.61 -8.97
N LYS A 89 20.09 13.47 -9.42
CA LYS A 89 21.12 14.52 -9.24
C LYS A 89 20.77 15.76 -10.05
N ILE A 90 20.30 15.60 -11.28
CA ILE A 90 19.88 16.71 -12.14
C ILE A 90 18.69 17.45 -11.49
N GLN A 91 17.69 16.72 -11.01
CA GLN A 91 16.54 17.31 -10.31
C GLN A 91 16.96 18.07 -9.03
N ASN A 92 17.86 17.49 -8.23
CA ASN A 92 18.36 18.18 -7.04
C ASN A 92 19.09 19.48 -7.37
N LYS A 93 19.87 19.49 -8.45
CA LYS A 93 20.54 20.71 -8.92
C LYS A 93 19.53 21.77 -9.37
N ASP A 94 18.54 21.40 -10.18
CA ASP A 94 17.49 22.34 -10.62
C ASP A 94 16.70 22.92 -9.43
N LEU A 95 16.39 22.09 -8.43
CA LEU A 95 15.76 22.56 -7.19
C LEU A 95 16.65 23.54 -6.41
N GLN A 96 17.95 23.27 -6.30
CA GLN A 96 18.91 24.17 -5.66
C GLN A 96 19.00 25.51 -6.41
N ASP A 97 19.08 25.48 -7.74
CA ASP A 97 19.14 26.68 -8.57
C ASP A 97 17.86 27.53 -8.46
N ARG A 98 16.68 26.89 -8.37
CA ARG A 98 15.40 27.59 -8.12
C ARG A 98 15.35 28.23 -6.74
N ILE A 99 15.81 27.54 -5.70
CA ILE A 99 15.88 28.08 -4.34
C ILE A 99 16.81 29.29 -4.30
N GLN A 100 17.97 29.19 -4.94
CA GLN A 100 18.93 30.29 -5.03
C GLN A 100 18.30 31.49 -5.76
N SER A 101 17.66 31.28 -6.91
CA SER A 101 16.98 32.34 -7.65
C SER A 101 15.86 33.01 -6.83
N LEU A 102 15.11 32.23 -6.05
CA LEU A 102 14.08 32.76 -5.15
C LEU A 102 14.70 33.59 -4.01
N ALA A 103 15.81 33.13 -3.43
CA ALA A 103 16.55 33.86 -2.40
C ALA A 103 17.13 35.18 -2.94
N GLU A 104 17.73 35.18 -4.13
CA GLU A 104 18.25 36.39 -4.78
C GLU A 104 17.12 37.40 -5.12
N LYS A 105 15.95 36.91 -5.55
CA LYS A 105 14.75 37.73 -5.76
C LYS A 105 14.16 38.29 -4.46
N ALA A 106 14.32 37.58 -3.35
CA ALA A 106 13.89 38.04 -2.04
C ALA A 106 14.82 39.15 -1.50
N ILE A 107 16.12 39.04 -1.74
CA ILE A 107 17.13 40.03 -1.31
C ILE A 107 17.06 41.33 -2.15
N SER A 108 16.69 41.24 -3.43
CA SER A 108 16.64 42.39 -4.34
C SER A 108 15.38 43.26 -4.22
N LYS A 109 14.39 42.90 -3.38
CA LYS A 109 13.27 43.78 -3.04
C LYS A 109 13.64 44.71 -1.89
N PRO A 110 13.57 46.05 -2.03
CA PRO A 110 13.75 46.95 -0.90
C PRO A 110 12.63 46.72 0.13
N SER A 111 13.03 46.41 1.36
CA SER A 111 12.11 46.18 2.48
C SER A 111 11.55 47.50 3.01
N ASN A 112 10.31 47.82 2.61
CA ASN A 112 9.44 48.71 3.38
C ASN A 112 8.56 47.84 4.27
N THR A 113 9.11 47.39 5.40
CA THR A 113 8.37 46.61 6.40
C THR A 113 7.52 47.49 7.29
N SER A 114 6.33 46.97 7.62
CA SER A 114 5.48 47.31 8.78
C SER A 114 4.23 48.17 8.49
N THR A 115 3.22 47.62 7.79
CA THR A 115 1.77 47.82 8.08
C THR A 115 0.82 47.13 7.08
N LEU A 116 1.23 46.82 5.85
CA LEU A 116 0.30 46.30 4.83
C LEU A 116 -0.06 44.81 4.94
N THR A 117 0.85 43.93 5.40
CA THR A 117 0.66 42.47 5.39
C THR A 117 -0.31 41.95 6.45
N GLN A 118 -0.44 42.64 7.59
CA GLN A 118 -1.50 42.33 8.56
C GLN A 118 -2.89 42.69 8.03
N ASN A 119 -2.99 43.69 7.16
CA ASN A 119 -4.28 44.16 6.66
C ASN A 119 -4.96 43.16 5.73
N THR A 120 -4.24 42.45 4.85
CA THR A 120 -4.85 41.48 3.93
C THR A 120 -5.39 40.23 4.64
N SER A 121 -4.62 39.63 5.54
CA SER A 121 -5.09 38.46 6.32
C SER A 121 -6.22 38.84 7.28
N ASN A 122 -6.12 39.99 7.96
CA ASN A 122 -7.19 40.46 8.84
C ASN A 122 -8.45 40.86 8.05
N GLN A 123 -8.33 41.44 6.85
CA GLN A 123 -9.48 41.72 5.98
C GLN A 123 -10.18 40.44 5.53
N ILE A 124 -9.43 39.41 5.11
CA ILE A 124 -10.02 38.11 4.75
C ILE A 124 -10.76 37.53 5.95
N ILE A 125 -10.10 37.50 7.12
CA ILE A 125 -10.72 36.96 8.34
C ILE A 125 -11.98 37.74 8.73
N ASN A 126 -11.96 39.07 8.61
CA ASN A 126 -13.11 39.91 8.90
C ASN A 126 -14.29 39.66 7.95
N ASN A 127 -14.03 39.24 6.71
CA ASN A 127 -15.06 38.94 5.71
C ASN A 127 -15.56 37.49 5.75
N MET A 128 -14.93 36.60 6.52
CA MET A 128 -15.41 35.21 6.66
C MET A 128 -16.77 35.16 7.35
N MET A 129 -17.61 34.22 6.95
CA MET A 129 -18.84 33.91 7.67
C MET A 129 -18.55 33.02 8.90
N PRO A 130 -19.34 33.15 9.98
CA PRO A 130 -19.34 32.21 11.11
C PRO A 130 -19.59 30.77 10.68
N ILE A 131 -18.80 29.83 11.20
CA ILE A 131 -19.07 28.40 11.04
C ILE A 131 -20.02 27.96 12.15
N THR A 132 -21.30 27.80 11.78
CA THR A 132 -22.36 27.32 12.67
C THR A 132 -22.60 25.83 12.47
N ASP A 133 -23.09 25.15 13.51
CA ASP A 133 -23.47 23.74 13.38
C ASP A 133 -24.57 23.55 12.32
N ALA A 134 -25.51 24.49 12.19
CA ALA A 134 -26.53 24.48 11.13
C ALA A 134 -25.92 24.52 9.72
N HIS A 135 -24.89 25.33 9.49
CA HIS A 135 -24.20 25.40 8.22
C HIS A 135 -23.44 24.09 7.90
N LEU A 136 -22.80 23.49 8.90
CA LEU A 136 -22.17 22.18 8.73
C LEU A 136 -23.22 21.12 8.34
N GLN A 137 -24.39 21.15 8.97
CA GLN A 137 -25.49 20.22 8.69
C GLN A 137 -26.08 20.38 7.28
N GLU A 138 -26.22 21.60 6.78
CA GLU A 138 -26.72 21.89 5.42
C GLU A 138 -25.88 21.21 4.33
N HIS A 139 -24.58 21.06 4.58
CA HIS A 139 -23.62 20.48 3.64
C HIS A 139 -23.35 18.99 3.83
N VAL A 140 -23.92 18.33 4.85
CA VAL A 140 -23.73 16.89 5.09
C VAL A 140 -24.07 16.06 3.85
N GLN A 141 -25.13 16.41 3.14
CA GLN A 141 -25.57 15.77 1.90
C GLN A 141 -24.56 15.87 0.74
N ASN A 142 -23.61 16.81 0.78
CA ASN A 142 -22.56 16.93 -0.23
C ASN A 142 -21.42 15.91 -0.01
N LEU A 143 -21.38 15.22 1.15
CA LEU A 143 -20.52 14.08 1.34
C LEU A 143 -21.02 12.92 0.47
N ASN A 144 -20.11 12.36 -0.33
CA ASN A 144 -20.41 11.31 -1.31
C ASN A 144 -19.40 10.16 -1.19
N PRO A 145 -19.66 9.00 -1.84
CA PRO A 145 -18.79 7.85 -1.74
C PRO A 145 -17.34 8.12 -2.19
N LEU A 146 -17.13 9.03 -3.15
CA LEU A 146 -15.78 9.34 -3.67
C LEU A 146 -14.93 10.08 -2.62
N HIS A 147 -15.54 10.92 -1.78
CA HIS A 147 -14.83 11.56 -0.67
C HIS A 147 -14.34 10.53 0.36
N VAL A 148 -15.18 9.54 0.67
CA VAL A 148 -14.84 8.46 1.59
C VAL A 148 -13.75 7.58 0.99
N GLN A 149 -13.89 7.15 -0.27
CA GLN A 149 -12.92 6.28 -0.96
C GLN A 149 -11.50 6.87 -1.01
N ASN A 150 -11.39 8.19 -1.14
CA ASN A 150 -10.10 8.90 -1.21
C ASN A 150 -9.51 9.24 0.17
N GLY A 151 -10.12 8.76 1.25
CA GLY A 151 -9.63 8.93 2.62
C GLY A 151 -9.42 10.39 2.99
N ALA A 152 -8.29 10.69 3.65
CA ALA A 152 -7.94 12.03 4.12
C ALA A 152 -8.07 13.12 3.04
N SER A 153 -7.60 12.84 1.83
CA SER A 153 -7.64 13.79 0.72
C SER A 153 -9.06 14.08 0.25
N GLY A 154 -9.92 13.06 0.23
CA GLY A 154 -11.33 13.19 -0.12
C GLY A 154 -12.13 13.97 0.92
N TYR A 155 -11.91 13.71 2.21
CA TYR A 155 -12.52 14.50 3.29
C TYR A 155 -12.07 15.96 3.27
N ALA A 156 -10.77 16.22 3.03
CA ALA A 156 -10.25 17.58 2.94
C ALA A 156 -10.86 18.32 1.75
N LYS A 157 -10.96 17.67 0.59
CA LYS A 157 -11.62 18.23 -0.60
C LYS A 157 -13.08 18.58 -0.32
N TYR A 158 -13.85 17.64 0.24
CA TYR A 158 -15.23 17.89 0.68
C TYR A 158 -15.31 19.12 1.59
N ALA A 159 -14.47 19.17 2.63
CA ALA A 159 -14.50 20.25 3.60
C ALA A 159 -14.24 21.62 2.94
N LEU A 160 -13.25 21.71 2.05
CA LEU A 160 -12.84 22.95 1.39
C LEU A 160 -13.78 23.39 0.26
N GLU A 161 -14.51 22.46 -0.38
CA GLU A 161 -15.47 22.77 -1.44
C GLU A 161 -16.86 23.10 -0.91
N PHE A 162 -17.22 22.58 0.27
CA PHE A 162 -18.55 22.72 0.86
C PHE A 162 -18.48 23.38 2.25
N PRO A 163 -18.51 22.68 3.40
CA PRO A 163 -18.83 23.27 4.71
C PRO A 163 -17.78 24.24 5.27
N LEU A 164 -16.58 24.33 4.71
CA LEU A 164 -15.52 25.24 5.15
C LEU A 164 -15.04 26.19 4.04
N LYS A 165 -15.71 26.19 2.90
CA LYS A 165 -15.32 27.01 1.74
C LYS A 165 -15.28 28.49 2.12
N ASP A 166 -14.10 29.11 1.94
CA ASP A 166 -13.84 30.52 2.26
C ASP A 166 -14.12 30.93 3.72
N MET A 167 -14.26 29.97 4.65
CA MET A 167 -14.55 30.21 6.08
C MET A 167 -13.42 29.79 7.02
N ILE A 168 -12.36 29.19 6.49
CA ILE A 168 -11.17 28.79 7.23
C ILE A 168 -9.92 29.26 6.49
N VAL A 169 -8.92 29.73 7.25
CA VAL A 169 -7.61 30.11 6.72
C VAL A 169 -6.51 29.51 7.58
N CYS A 170 -5.52 28.86 6.94
CA CYS A 170 -4.30 28.44 7.60
C CYS A 170 -3.31 29.62 7.64
N THR A 171 -2.97 30.06 8.85
CA THR A 171 -2.09 31.23 9.09
C THR A 171 -0.64 30.86 9.40
N ASP A 172 -0.42 29.63 9.86
CA ASP A 172 0.91 29.06 10.08
C ASP A 172 0.88 27.60 9.64
N PHE A 173 1.45 27.31 8.48
CA PHE A 173 1.47 25.98 7.90
C PHE A 173 2.32 25.01 8.72
N GLN A 174 3.45 25.45 9.26
CA GLN A 174 4.35 24.59 10.04
C GLN A 174 3.68 24.11 11.32
N ARG A 175 2.90 24.99 11.97
CA ARG A 175 2.15 24.68 13.19
C ARG A 175 0.72 24.20 12.91
N ARG A 176 0.32 24.11 11.63
CA ARG A 176 -1.05 23.78 11.19
C ARG A 176 -2.10 24.60 11.94
N ASN A 177 -1.83 25.89 12.12
CA ASN A 177 -2.68 26.79 12.90
C ASN A 177 -3.68 27.49 11.98
N CYS A 178 -4.96 27.14 12.15
CA CYS A 178 -6.05 27.77 11.41
C CYS A 178 -6.79 28.81 12.23
N LYS A 179 -7.37 29.77 11.50
CA LYS A 179 -8.32 30.73 12.03
C LYS A 179 -9.65 30.63 11.28
N TYR A 180 -10.74 30.73 12.03
CA TYR A 180 -12.11 30.76 11.54
C TYR A 180 -12.99 31.54 12.53
N LYS A 181 -14.21 31.89 12.13
CA LYS A 181 -15.18 32.50 13.04
C LYS A 181 -16.07 31.44 13.70
N ASP A 182 -16.20 31.48 15.01
CA ASP A 182 -17.17 30.67 15.75
C ASP A 182 -18.61 31.18 15.54
N GLU A 183 -19.58 30.52 16.17
CA GLU A 183 -21.01 30.82 16.04
C GLU A 183 -21.38 32.24 16.49
N ASN A 184 -20.59 32.82 17.39
CA ASN A 184 -20.77 34.18 17.87
C ASN A 184 -20.06 35.22 16.98
N GLY A 185 -19.41 34.76 15.90
CA GLY A 185 -18.63 35.59 15.00
C GLY A 185 -17.23 35.94 15.51
N ASN A 186 -16.79 35.34 16.63
CA ASN A 186 -15.46 35.60 17.18
C ASN A 186 -14.41 34.80 16.42
N VAL A 187 -13.25 35.42 16.19
CA VAL A 187 -12.12 34.75 15.54
C VAL A 187 -11.49 33.77 16.52
N VAL A 188 -11.59 32.48 16.21
CA VAL A 188 -10.93 31.40 16.94
C VAL A 188 -9.63 31.05 16.25
N SER A 189 -8.55 30.91 17.04
CA SER A 189 -7.33 30.24 16.59
C SER A 189 -7.37 28.78 17.08
N ASP A 190 -7.20 27.84 16.15
CA ASP A 190 -7.26 26.41 16.40
C ASP A 190 -5.94 25.74 15.97
N PRO A 191 -4.96 25.69 16.90
CA PRO A 191 -3.71 24.98 16.67
C PRO A 191 -3.99 23.52 16.34
N GLU A 192 -3.34 23.01 15.29
CA GLU A 192 -3.54 21.65 14.78
C GLU A 192 -4.97 21.33 14.32
N MET A 193 -5.84 22.34 14.19
CA MET A 193 -7.21 22.22 13.67
C MET A 193 -8.10 21.21 14.41
N THR A 194 -7.85 21.06 15.71
CA THR A 194 -8.48 20.02 16.53
C THR A 194 -9.97 20.26 16.76
N LYS A 195 -10.36 21.52 17.00
CA LYS A 195 -11.74 21.90 17.30
C LYS A 195 -12.59 21.82 16.04
N ILE A 196 -12.09 22.36 14.92
CA ILE A 196 -12.85 22.36 13.67
C ILE A 196 -13.03 20.95 13.12
N THR A 197 -12.00 20.11 13.24
CA THR A 197 -12.08 18.70 12.81
C THR A 197 -13.11 17.95 13.63
N LYS A 198 -13.09 18.09 14.96
CA LYS A 198 -14.10 17.47 15.83
C LYS A 198 -15.51 17.91 15.43
N ARG A 199 -15.74 19.21 15.23
CA ARG A 199 -17.06 19.74 14.81
C ARG A 199 -17.51 19.18 13.46
N LEU A 200 -16.63 19.22 12.46
CA LEU A 200 -16.93 18.70 11.13
C LEU A 200 -17.28 17.21 11.17
N PHE A 201 -16.43 16.38 11.79
CA PHE A 201 -16.62 14.93 11.85
C PHE A 201 -17.80 14.53 12.75
N SER A 202 -18.14 15.34 13.74
CA SER A 202 -19.39 15.18 14.49
C SER A 202 -20.61 15.41 13.59
N ALA A 203 -20.57 16.44 12.75
CA ALA A 203 -21.69 16.77 11.87
C ALA A 203 -21.92 15.70 10.78
N ILE A 204 -20.84 15.16 10.19
CA ILE A 204 -20.95 14.16 9.12
C ILE A 204 -21.00 12.71 9.61
N LYS A 205 -20.98 12.46 10.93
CA LYS A 205 -20.80 11.11 11.52
C LYS A 205 -21.78 10.09 10.95
N GLU A 206 -23.07 10.42 10.97
CA GLU A 206 -24.15 9.52 10.51
C GLU A 206 -24.06 9.28 8.99
N ARG A 207 -23.96 10.35 8.19
CA ARG A 207 -23.86 10.23 6.73
C ARG A 207 -22.62 9.46 6.29
N ASN A 208 -21.50 9.65 7.00
CA ASN A 208 -20.27 8.93 6.71
C ASN A 208 -20.42 7.43 6.98
N GLU A 209 -21.11 7.06 8.06
CA GLU A 209 -21.42 5.66 8.35
C GLU A 209 -22.32 5.05 7.28
N GLU A 210 -23.36 5.76 6.82
CA GLU A 210 -24.22 5.32 5.72
C GLU A 210 -23.41 5.04 4.44
N LEU A 211 -22.60 6.01 4.00
CA LEU A 211 -21.79 5.90 2.79
C LEU A 211 -20.81 4.73 2.85
N ILE A 212 -20.19 4.52 4.01
CA ILE A 212 -19.27 3.39 4.19
C ILE A 212 -20.03 2.06 4.15
N ASN A 213 -21.23 1.98 4.74
CA ASN A 213 -22.04 0.78 4.71
C ASN A 213 -22.54 0.48 3.28
N GLU A 214 -23.01 1.48 2.55
CA GLU A 214 -23.38 1.40 1.12
C GLU A 214 -22.18 0.88 0.30
N TYR A 215 -21.02 1.51 0.46
CA TYR A 215 -19.82 1.15 -0.27
C TYR A 215 -19.32 -0.27 0.08
N SER A 216 -19.38 -0.64 1.35
CA SER A 216 -19.04 -2.00 1.81
C SER A 216 -19.98 -3.05 1.23
N ALA A 217 -21.28 -2.75 1.12
CA ALA A 217 -22.26 -3.64 0.51
C ALA A 217 -22.01 -3.82 -1.00
N GLU A 218 -21.70 -2.73 -1.71
CA GLU A 218 -21.32 -2.80 -3.14
C GLU A 218 -20.07 -3.66 -3.36
N LEU A 219 -19.05 -3.51 -2.51
CA LEU A 219 -17.83 -4.32 -2.59
C LEU A 219 -18.11 -5.79 -2.30
N GLN A 220 -18.92 -6.10 -1.28
CA GLN A 220 -19.33 -7.46 -0.99
C GLN A 220 -20.09 -8.10 -2.15
N ALA A 221 -20.97 -7.35 -2.82
CA ALA A 221 -21.70 -7.82 -3.99
C ALA A 221 -20.77 -8.11 -5.17
N LYS A 222 -19.83 -7.19 -5.47
CA LYS A 222 -18.80 -7.41 -6.50
C LYS A 222 -17.96 -8.65 -6.20
N TRP A 223 -17.52 -8.81 -4.96
CA TRP A 223 -16.72 -9.96 -4.54
C TRP A 223 -17.49 -11.29 -4.67
N ARG A 224 -18.77 -11.33 -4.27
CA ARG A 224 -19.62 -12.51 -4.47
C ARG A 224 -19.72 -12.89 -5.94
N SER A 225 -19.90 -11.91 -6.83
CA SER A 225 -19.99 -12.18 -8.28
C SER A 225 -18.70 -12.77 -8.87
N ILE A 226 -17.53 -12.31 -8.40
CA ILE A 226 -16.22 -12.85 -8.80
C ILE A 226 -16.09 -14.31 -8.34
N ASN A 227 -16.45 -14.61 -7.09
CA ASN A 227 -16.38 -15.97 -6.56
C ASN A 227 -17.36 -16.94 -7.25
N GLU A 228 -18.55 -16.47 -7.60
CA GLU A 228 -19.54 -17.28 -8.32
C GLU A 228 -19.09 -17.61 -9.76
N SER A 229 -18.30 -16.73 -10.38
CA SER A 229 -17.73 -16.95 -11.71
C SER A 229 -16.51 -17.88 -11.75
N GLY A 230 -15.81 -18.07 -10.62
CA GLY A 230 -14.58 -18.87 -10.52
C GLY A 230 -14.77 -20.39 -10.39
N ASN A 231 -15.97 -20.93 -10.60
CA ASN A 231 -16.26 -22.33 -10.29
C ASN A 231 -16.37 -23.24 -11.52
N THR A 232 -15.34 -23.30 -12.36
CA THR A 232 -15.05 -24.46 -13.24
C THR A 232 -13.59 -24.47 -13.70
N GLY A 233 -12.81 -25.48 -13.29
CA GLY A 233 -11.62 -25.94 -14.03
C GLY A 233 -10.43 -24.97 -14.15
N MET A 234 -10.19 -24.12 -13.15
CA MET A 234 -9.09 -23.16 -13.19
C MET A 234 -7.72 -23.84 -13.13
N ASP A 235 -6.77 -23.38 -13.94
CA ASP A 235 -5.39 -23.83 -13.87
C ASP A 235 -4.60 -23.11 -12.75
N GLN A 236 -3.32 -23.47 -12.55
CA GLN A 236 -2.51 -22.95 -11.45
C GLN A 236 -2.23 -21.44 -11.58
N GLU A 237 -2.13 -20.91 -12.80
CA GLU A 237 -1.88 -19.49 -13.04
C GLU A 237 -3.15 -18.67 -12.77
N GLU A 238 -4.30 -19.20 -13.16
CA GLU A 238 -5.61 -18.63 -12.84
C GLU A 238 -5.91 -18.65 -11.32
N CYS A 239 -5.45 -19.68 -10.60
CA CYS A 239 -5.59 -19.74 -9.13
C CYS A 239 -4.73 -18.69 -8.42
N ASP A 240 -3.50 -18.46 -8.90
CA ASP A 240 -2.59 -17.48 -8.31
C ASP A 240 -3.08 -16.03 -8.56
N ASP A 241 -3.63 -15.75 -9.75
CA ASP A 241 -4.25 -14.45 -10.08
C ASP A 241 -5.51 -14.19 -9.23
N PHE A 242 -6.38 -15.19 -9.09
CA PHE A 242 -7.57 -15.11 -8.23
C PHE A 242 -7.22 -14.84 -6.76
N ALA A 243 -6.19 -15.50 -6.23
CA ALA A 243 -5.71 -15.27 -4.86
C ALA A 243 -5.14 -13.86 -4.68
N SER A 244 -4.40 -13.35 -5.68
CA SER A 244 -3.89 -11.97 -5.69
C SER A 244 -5.02 -10.94 -5.66
N GLN A 245 -6.02 -11.09 -6.54
CA GLN A 245 -7.18 -10.20 -6.58
C GLN A 245 -7.99 -10.25 -5.27
N THR A 246 -8.07 -11.42 -4.65
CA THR A 246 -8.74 -11.59 -3.35
C THR A 246 -8.01 -10.84 -2.23
N ASN A 247 -6.68 -10.89 -2.19
CA ASN A 247 -5.89 -10.15 -1.19
C ASN A 247 -6.04 -8.64 -1.35
N VAL A 248 -5.99 -8.12 -2.58
CA VAL A 248 -6.21 -6.69 -2.88
C VAL A 248 -7.61 -6.26 -2.41
N ALA A 249 -8.64 -7.07 -2.68
CA ALA A 249 -9.99 -6.78 -2.22
C ALA A 249 -10.11 -6.80 -0.69
N LEU A 250 -9.41 -7.73 -0.02
CA LEU A 250 -9.43 -7.84 1.44
C LEU A 250 -8.73 -6.65 2.11
N GLU A 251 -7.54 -6.27 1.63
CA GLU A 251 -6.82 -5.08 2.10
C GLU A 251 -7.70 -3.83 1.94
N PHE A 252 -8.33 -3.70 0.79
CA PHE A 252 -9.22 -2.57 0.52
C PHE A 252 -10.44 -2.50 1.46
N VAL A 253 -11.09 -3.63 1.76
CA VAL A 253 -12.19 -3.68 2.74
C VAL A 253 -11.71 -3.35 4.14
N MET A 254 -10.53 -3.82 4.54
CA MET A 254 -9.94 -3.50 5.84
C MET A 254 -9.65 -2.00 5.96
N ASP A 255 -9.18 -1.37 4.88
CA ASP A 255 -8.96 0.08 4.84
C ASP A 255 -10.26 0.85 5.00
N VAL A 256 -11.34 0.47 4.30
CA VAL A 256 -12.65 1.12 4.42
C VAL A 256 -13.22 0.99 5.84
N LEU A 257 -13.14 -0.18 6.45
CA LEU A 257 -13.60 -0.41 7.83
C LEU A 257 -12.73 0.36 8.84
N SER A 258 -11.42 0.43 8.61
CA SER A 258 -10.49 1.22 9.40
C SER A 258 -10.85 2.70 9.32
N GLN A 259 -11.15 3.22 8.13
CA GLN A 259 -11.59 4.61 7.95
C GLN A 259 -12.90 4.92 8.69
N LYS A 260 -13.87 3.98 8.70
CA LYS A 260 -15.10 4.13 9.50
C LYS A 260 -14.79 4.39 10.97
N ARG A 261 -13.95 3.54 11.55
CA ARG A 261 -13.54 3.65 12.95
C ARG A 261 -12.85 4.98 13.20
N GLN A 262 -11.87 5.32 12.37
CA GLN A 262 -11.06 6.53 12.54
C GLN A 262 -11.89 7.82 12.38
N ALA A 263 -12.83 7.86 11.45
CA ALA A 263 -13.73 9.01 11.30
C ALA A 263 -14.63 9.20 12.53
N SER A 264 -15.13 8.11 13.13
CA SER A 264 -15.87 8.18 14.39
C SER A 264 -14.98 8.63 15.55
N GLU A 265 -13.76 8.11 15.64
CA GLU A 265 -12.76 8.53 16.63
C GLU A 265 -12.47 10.03 16.54
N MET A 266 -12.39 10.59 15.32
CA MET A 266 -12.22 12.03 15.08
C MET A 266 -13.44 12.86 15.55
N ALA A 267 -14.66 12.36 15.34
CA ALA A 267 -15.88 12.98 15.86
C ALA A 267 -15.89 13.03 17.40
N ASP A 268 -15.34 12.00 18.03
CA ASP A 268 -15.22 11.92 19.49
C ASP A 268 -14.02 12.75 20.03
N GLY A 269 -13.21 13.32 19.13
CA GLY A 269 -12.07 14.19 19.44
C GLY A 269 -10.73 13.46 19.60
N MET A 270 -10.66 12.18 19.23
CA MET A 270 -9.40 11.45 19.16
C MET A 270 -8.62 11.81 17.89
N ARG A 271 -7.34 11.43 17.85
CA ARG A 271 -6.41 11.78 16.75
C ARG A 271 -5.79 10.52 16.14
N PRO A 272 -6.56 9.71 15.41
CA PRO A 272 -6.04 8.54 14.70
C PRO A 272 -5.17 8.94 13.50
N ASN A 273 -4.60 7.98 12.76
CA ASN A 273 -3.74 8.29 11.60
C ASN A 273 -4.46 9.17 10.56
N LEU A 274 -5.73 8.86 10.27
CA LEU A 274 -6.60 9.62 9.37
C LEU A 274 -6.69 11.10 9.77
N PHE A 275 -6.65 11.43 11.06
CA PHE A 275 -6.66 12.81 11.55
C PHE A 275 -5.44 13.57 11.03
N TYR A 276 -4.22 13.04 11.23
CA TYR A 276 -3.00 13.74 10.85
C TYR A 276 -2.88 13.94 9.35
N GLU A 277 -3.29 12.93 8.57
CA GLU A 277 -3.34 13.03 7.12
C GLU A 277 -4.39 14.06 6.68
N PHE A 278 -5.59 14.02 7.25
CA PHE A 278 -6.65 14.99 6.95
C PHE A 278 -6.22 16.43 7.27
N ILE A 279 -5.61 16.70 8.44
CA ILE A 279 -5.12 18.04 8.77
C ILE A 279 -4.05 18.48 7.77
N ARG A 280 -3.16 17.60 7.33
CA ARG A 280 -2.14 17.95 6.34
C ARG A 280 -2.76 18.41 5.03
N GLU A 281 -3.73 17.66 4.51
CA GLU A 281 -4.43 18.01 3.27
C GLU A 281 -5.29 19.28 3.43
N LEU A 282 -6.02 19.40 4.55
CA LEU A 282 -6.83 20.56 4.86
C LEU A 282 -5.96 21.82 4.98
N ALA A 283 -4.83 21.73 5.70
CA ALA A 283 -3.86 22.81 5.83
C ALA A 283 -3.32 23.25 4.48
N ALA A 284 -2.95 22.29 3.61
CA ALA A 284 -2.44 22.61 2.28
C ALA A 284 -3.48 23.36 1.44
N GLY A 285 -4.76 22.96 1.54
CA GLY A 285 -5.84 23.57 0.77
C GLY A 285 -6.33 24.93 1.29
N CYS A 286 -6.23 25.20 2.59
CA CYS A 286 -6.58 26.52 3.16
C CYS A 286 -5.36 27.41 3.45
N TYR A 287 -4.15 26.97 3.10
CA TYR A 287 -2.95 27.79 3.18
C TYR A 287 -2.84 28.71 1.97
N ARG A 288 -2.89 30.02 2.24
CA ARG A 288 -2.63 31.03 1.22
C ARG A 288 -1.19 31.51 1.39
N SER A 289 -0.29 30.93 0.59
CA SER A 289 1.04 31.49 0.37
C SER A 289 0.87 32.89 -0.20
N GLU A 290 1.46 33.88 0.48
CA GLU A 290 1.58 35.26 0.01
C GLU A 290 2.07 35.25 -1.45
N LYS A 291 1.24 35.72 -2.37
CA LYS A 291 1.67 36.11 -3.73
C LYS A 291 1.97 37.60 -3.72
#